data_AF-A0A9E3N962-F1
#
_entry.id   AF-A0A9E3N962-F1
#
_cell.length_a   1.000
_cell.length_b   1.000
_cell.length_c   1.000
_cell.angle_alpha   90.00
_cell.angle_beta   90.00
_cell.angle_gamma   90.00
#
_symmetry.space_group_name_H-M   'P 1'
#
loop_
_entity.id
_entity.type
_entity.pdbx_description
1 polymer ?
#
loop_
_entity_poly.entity_id
_entity_poly.type
_entity_poly.pdbx_seq_one_letter_code
_entity_poly.pdbx_strand_id
1 'polypeptide(L)'
;MQTLRASTLDPAAALAIHDLPAGEPWLHELKRGQTLRIVDLEGNQAVDTIFYNAADTAESYSVTDTLQRQGGIYLSTGSVLYSNRGRPMLAIVADTCGRHDTLGGACAAESNTVRYA
;
A
#
# COMPACT_ATOMS: atom_id res chain seq x y z
N MET A 1 -1.47 -18.23 12.36
CA MET A 1 -2.84 -17.78 12.02
C MET A 1 -2.83 -17.39 10.56
N GLN A 2 -3.74 -17.91 9.74
CA GLN A 2 -3.82 -17.56 8.32
C GLN A 2 -4.41 -16.15 8.21
N THR A 3 -3.61 -15.17 7.82
CA THR A 3 -4.01 -13.75 7.69
C THR A 3 -4.54 -13.41 6.30
N LEU A 4 -4.57 -14.38 5.38
CA LEU A 4 -5.06 -14.19 4.03
C LEU A 4 -6.57 -14.21 4.00
N ARG A 5 -7.16 -13.18 3.39
CA ARG A 5 -8.59 -12.98 3.29
C ARG A 5 -8.90 -12.28 1.98
N ALA A 6 -9.70 -12.92 1.13
CA ALA A 6 -10.26 -12.24 -0.04
C ALA A 6 -11.27 -11.16 0.38
N SER A 7 -11.31 -10.07 -0.37
CA SER A 7 -12.30 -9.01 -0.16
C SER A 7 -13.69 -9.50 -0.59
N THR A 8 -14.72 -9.14 0.17
CA THR A 8 -16.12 -9.45 -0.15
C THR A 8 -16.82 -8.35 -0.94
N LEU A 9 -16.13 -7.24 -1.25
CA LEU A 9 -16.70 -6.14 -2.02
C LEU A 9 -16.77 -6.51 -3.50
N ASP A 10 -17.91 -6.24 -4.14
CA ASP A 10 -18.10 -6.46 -5.58
C ASP A 10 -17.28 -5.44 -6.39
N PRO A 11 -16.34 -5.87 -7.26
CA PRO A 11 -15.64 -4.97 -8.16
C PRO A 11 -16.57 -4.14 -9.06
N ALA A 12 -17.74 -4.68 -9.45
CA ALA A 12 -18.68 -3.97 -10.31
C ALA A 12 -19.34 -2.75 -9.62
N ALA A 13 -19.29 -2.69 -8.28
CA ALA A 13 -19.76 -1.57 -7.48
C ALA A 13 -18.67 -0.51 -7.21
N ALA A 14 -17.49 -0.62 -7.83
CA ALA A 14 -16.41 0.34 -7.64
C ALA A 14 -16.82 1.73 -8.15
N LEU A 15 -16.49 2.77 -7.37
CA LEU A 15 -16.74 4.17 -7.74
C LEU A 15 -15.87 4.61 -8.94
N ALA A 16 -14.70 4.00 -9.08
CA ALA A 16 -13.78 4.19 -10.18
C ALA A 16 -12.91 2.94 -10.36
N ILE A 17 -12.54 2.65 -11.60
CA ILE A 17 -11.57 1.63 -11.97
C ILE A 17 -10.51 2.33 -12.82
N HIS A 18 -9.23 2.06 -12.52
CA HIS A 18 -8.12 2.65 -13.23
C HIS A 18 -7.07 1.56 -13.52
N ASP A 19 -6.77 1.38 -14.80
CA ASP A 19 -5.71 0.50 -15.25
C ASP A 19 -4.41 1.33 -15.32
N LEU A 20 -3.43 0.95 -14.51
CA LEU A 20 -2.15 1.65 -14.43
C LEU A 20 -1.12 0.95 -15.33
N PRO A 21 -0.63 1.60 -16.41
CA PRO A 21 0.40 1.01 -17.26
C PRO A 21 1.70 0.75 -16.50
N ALA A 22 2.47 -0.24 -16.97
CA ALA A 22 3.76 -0.56 -16.38
C ALA A 22 4.72 0.65 -16.40
N GLY A 23 5.35 0.93 -15.26
CA GLY A 23 6.32 2.01 -15.12
C GLY A 23 5.72 3.40 -14.87
N GLU A 24 4.39 3.54 -14.89
CA GLU A 24 3.72 4.82 -14.68
C GLU A 24 3.34 5.04 -13.20
N PRO A 25 3.44 6.29 -12.69
CA PRO A 25 2.94 6.63 -11.37
C PRO A 25 1.43 6.94 -11.41
N TRP A 26 0.78 6.80 -10.25
CA TRP A 26 -0.61 7.20 -10.08
C TRP A 26 -0.84 7.86 -8.72
N LEU A 27 -1.62 8.94 -8.72
CA LEU A 27 -2.02 9.66 -7.52
C LEU A 27 -3.54 9.80 -7.49
N HIS A 28 -4.14 9.45 -6.36
CA HIS A 28 -5.58 9.56 -6.16
C HIS A 28 -5.92 9.91 -4.72
N GLU A 29 -6.93 10.76 -4.53
CA GLU A 29 -7.46 11.07 -3.21
C GLU A 29 -8.39 9.94 -2.74
N LEU A 30 -8.05 9.31 -1.62
CA LEU A 30 -8.93 8.34 -0.96
C LEU A 30 -9.63 9.00 0.25
N LYS A 31 -10.95 9.12 0.18
CA LYS A 31 -11.75 9.71 1.26
C LYS A 31 -11.98 8.71 2.38
N ARG A 32 -12.19 9.22 3.59
CA ARG A 32 -12.54 8.40 4.77
C ARG A 32 -13.75 7.51 4.46
N GLY A 33 -13.60 6.22 4.76
CA GLY A 33 -14.64 5.21 4.54
C GLY A 33 -14.62 4.56 3.15
N GLN A 34 -13.83 5.08 2.21
CA GLN A 34 -13.60 4.42 0.93
C GLN A 34 -12.56 3.30 1.05
N THR A 35 -12.59 2.38 0.10
CA THR A 35 -11.63 1.27 0.01
C THR A 35 -10.89 1.35 -1.31
N LEU A 36 -9.56 1.32 -1.26
CA LEU A 36 -8.70 1.09 -2.41
C LEU A 36 -8.43 -0.41 -2.53
N ARG A 37 -8.64 -0.97 -3.72
CA ARG A 37 -8.21 -2.33 -4.07
C ARG A 37 -7.13 -2.25 -5.14
N ILE A 38 -5.98 -2.84 -4.84
CA ILE A 38 -4.88 -3.00 -5.79
C ILE A 38 -4.96 -4.45 -6.30
N VAL A 39 -4.93 -4.63 -7.62
CA VAL A 39 -4.99 -5.94 -8.27
C VAL A 39 -3.80 -6.07 -9.20
N ASP A 40 -3.05 -7.15 -9.04
CA ASP A 40 -2.06 -7.58 -10.02
C ASP A 40 -2.80 -8.34 -11.14
N LEU A 41 -2.87 -7.73 -12.33
CA LEU A 41 -3.67 -8.23 -13.45
C LEU A 41 -3.00 -9.38 -14.21
N GLU A 42 -1.69 -9.33 -14.35
CA GLU A 42 -0.91 -10.26 -15.18
C GLU A 42 -0.04 -11.21 -14.35
N GLY A 43 0.08 -10.94 -13.05
CA GLY A 43 0.90 -11.72 -12.13
C GLY A 43 2.33 -11.20 -12.07
N ASN A 44 2.93 -11.37 -10.88
CA ASN A 44 4.33 -11.07 -10.59
C ASN A 44 4.69 -9.58 -10.70
N GLN A 45 3.72 -8.68 -10.61
CA GLN A 45 3.96 -7.24 -10.53
C GLN A 45 3.90 -6.76 -9.07
N ALA A 46 4.88 -5.95 -8.67
CA ALA A 46 4.90 -5.26 -7.39
C ALA A 46 4.64 -3.76 -7.60
N VAL A 47 4.11 -3.10 -6.56
CA VAL A 47 3.86 -1.66 -6.58
C VAL A 47 4.39 -1.01 -5.31
N ASP A 48 5.22 0.02 -5.50
CA ASP A 48 5.62 0.90 -4.42
C ASP A 48 4.44 1.84 -4.10
N THR A 49 3.96 1.80 -2.87
CA THR A 49 2.79 2.60 -2.46
C THR A 49 3.11 3.44 -1.24
N ILE A 50 2.80 4.73 -1.31
CA ILE A 50 2.90 5.67 -0.19
C ILE A 50 1.57 6.40 0.01
N PHE A 51 1.26 6.74 1.26
CA PHE A 51 0.04 7.45 1.61
C PHE A 51 0.37 8.77 2.31
N TYR A 52 -0.40 9.80 1.99
CA TYR A 52 -0.34 11.12 2.59
C TYR A 52 -1.71 11.54 3.10
N ASN A 53 -1.75 12.38 4.13
CA ASN A 53 -2.96 13.08 4.48
C ASN A 53 -3.29 14.10 3.37
N ALA A 54 -4.46 13.97 2.76
CA ALA A 54 -4.88 14.80 1.62
C ALA A 54 -4.95 16.30 1.93
N ALA A 55 -5.14 16.68 3.21
CA ALA A 55 -5.18 18.08 3.64
C ALA A 55 -3.83 18.61 4.13
N ASP A 56 -2.84 17.74 4.36
CA ASP A 56 -1.51 18.09 4.87
C ASP A 56 -0.49 17.02 4.50
N THR A 57 0.23 17.23 3.40
CA THR A 57 1.20 16.26 2.88
C THR A 57 2.46 16.13 3.75
N ALA A 58 2.63 16.96 4.78
CA ALA A 58 3.68 16.75 5.78
C ALA A 58 3.33 15.59 6.74
N GLU A 59 2.07 15.16 6.78
CA GLU A 59 1.65 13.91 7.41
C GLU A 59 1.62 12.78 6.38
N SER A 60 2.57 11.86 6.48
CA SER A 60 2.75 10.73 5.55
C SER A 60 2.82 9.41 6.29
N TYR A 61 2.61 8.32 5.57
CA TYR A 61 2.83 6.96 6.06
C TYR A 61 4.22 6.80 6.70
N SER A 62 4.25 6.21 7.89
CA SER A 62 5.46 5.83 8.62
C SER A 62 5.59 4.31 8.67
N VAL A 63 6.57 3.82 7.91
CA VAL A 63 6.99 2.41 7.98
C VAL A 63 7.40 2.05 9.40
N THR A 64 8.25 2.88 10.01
CA THR A 64 8.82 2.61 11.34
C THR A 64 7.73 2.46 12.41
N ASP A 65 6.79 3.40 12.49
CA ASP A 65 5.69 3.34 13.47
C ASP A 65 4.82 2.11 13.23
N THR A 66 4.54 1.81 11.96
CA THR A 66 3.70 0.67 11.58
C THR A 66 4.33 -0.65 12.02
N LEU A 67 5.59 -0.89 11.65
CA LEU A 67 6.29 -2.16 11.96
C LEU A 67 6.54 -2.32 13.45
N GLN A 68 6.92 -1.24 14.16
CA GLN A 68 7.13 -1.29 15.62
C GLN A 68 5.84 -1.65 16.37
N ARG A 69 4.70 -1.08 15.97
CA ARG A 69 3.42 -1.33 16.64
C ARG A 69 2.90 -2.74 16.40
N GLN A 70 3.03 -3.27 15.17
CA GLN A 70 2.53 -4.60 14.86
C GLN A 70 3.51 -5.73 15.23
N GLY A 71 4.79 -5.41 15.47
CA GLY A 71 5.81 -6.40 15.87
C GLY A 71 6.24 -7.36 14.76
N GLY A 72 6.12 -6.96 13.49
CA GLY A 72 6.44 -7.81 12.33
C GLY A 72 6.69 -6.98 11.08
N ILE A 73 7.43 -7.55 10.12
CA ILE A 73 7.87 -6.86 8.90
C ILE A 73 6.88 -6.95 7.73
N TYR A 74 6.04 -7.98 7.73
CA TYR A 74 5.05 -8.19 6.68
C TYR A 74 3.71 -7.59 7.08
N LEU A 75 3.07 -6.92 6.13
CA LEU A 75 1.72 -6.38 6.25
C LEU A 75 0.74 -7.40 5.67
N SER A 76 -0.41 -7.54 6.30
CA SER A 76 -1.49 -8.42 5.80
C SER A 76 -2.83 -7.95 6.36
N THR A 77 -3.89 -8.72 6.16
CA THR A 77 -5.22 -8.41 6.73
C THR A 77 -5.11 -8.16 8.23
N GLY A 78 -5.64 -7.02 8.69
CA GLY A 78 -5.58 -6.57 10.08
C GLY A 78 -4.44 -5.60 10.38
N SER A 79 -3.42 -5.49 9.52
CA SER A 79 -2.39 -4.45 9.66
C SER A 79 -3.01 -3.06 9.55
N VAL A 80 -2.58 -2.16 10.44
CA VAL A 80 -2.95 -0.75 10.44
C VAL A 80 -1.73 0.06 10.05
N LEU A 81 -1.86 0.87 9.00
CA LEU A 81 -0.82 1.77 8.54
C LEU A 81 -0.91 3.09 9.33
N TYR A 82 0.20 3.47 9.96
CA TYR A 82 0.29 4.68 10.79
C TYR A 82 1.05 5.79 10.07
N SER A 83 0.71 7.04 10.38
CA SER A 83 1.44 8.22 9.91
C SER A 83 2.69 8.50 10.75
N ASN A 84 3.57 9.36 10.24
CA ASN A 84 4.69 9.96 10.98
C ASN A 84 4.27 10.82 12.19
N ARG A 85 2.96 11.01 12.40
CA ARG A 85 2.37 11.64 13.59
C ARG A 85 1.69 10.62 14.50
N GLY A 86 1.90 9.32 14.27
CA GLY A 86 1.36 8.22 15.06
C GLY A 86 -0.16 8.02 14.92
N ARG A 87 -0.80 8.57 13.88
CA ARG A 87 -2.25 8.43 13.65
C ARG A 87 -2.54 7.28 12.68
N PRO A 88 -3.58 6.46 12.92
CA PRO A 88 -4.04 5.49 11.92
C PRO A 88 -4.49 6.18 10.63
N MET A 89 -3.95 5.73 9.49
CA MET A 89 -4.31 6.24 8.16
C MET A 89 -5.21 5.25 7.42
N LEU A 90 -4.77 3.99 7.32
CA LEU A 90 -5.49 2.92 6.62
C LEU A 90 -5.41 1.61 7.42
N ALA A 91 -6.32 0.69 7.11
CA ALA A 91 -6.25 -0.69 7.54
C ALA A 91 -6.31 -1.61 6.32
N ILE A 92 -5.50 -2.65 6.30
CA ILE A 92 -5.58 -3.70 5.28
C ILE A 92 -6.73 -4.62 5.68
N VAL A 93 -7.82 -4.58 4.91
CA VAL A 93 -9.05 -5.34 5.22
C VAL A 93 -9.16 -6.66 4.46
N ALA A 94 -8.33 -6.85 3.44
CA ALA A 94 -8.23 -8.05 2.63
C ALA A 94 -6.83 -8.14 2.00
N ASP A 95 -6.34 -9.37 1.88
CA ASP A 95 -5.03 -9.69 1.32
C ASP A 95 -5.05 -11.14 0.80
N THR A 96 -4.68 -11.32 -0.47
CA THR A 96 -4.55 -12.62 -1.13
C THR A 96 -3.10 -12.99 -1.46
N CYS A 97 -2.14 -12.09 -1.20
CA CYS A 97 -0.72 -12.27 -1.49
C CYS A 97 0.06 -12.71 -0.24
N GLY A 98 -0.15 -12.07 0.90
CA GLY A 98 0.47 -12.45 2.17
C GLY A 98 1.92 -12.03 2.37
N ARG A 99 2.50 -11.30 1.41
CA ARG A 99 3.94 -11.03 1.38
C ARG A 99 4.27 -9.59 1.04
N HIS A 100 3.46 -8.67 1.57
CA HIS A 100 3.67 -7.23 1.44
C HIS A 100 4.69 -6.77 2.47
N ASP A 101 5.83 -6.26 2.04
CA ASP A 101 6.79 -5.61 2.91
C ASP A 101 6.93 -4.12 2.55
N THR A 102 7.55 -3.37 3.46
CA THR A 102 7.85 -1.94 3.29
C THR A 102 9.33 -1.64 3.56
N LEU A 103 10.18 -2.67 3.48
CA LEU A 103 11.58 -2.61 3.90
C LEU A 103 12.51 -2.07 2.80
N GLY A 104 12.18 -2.35 1.54
CA GLY A 104 13.06 -2.08 0.40
C GLY A 104 13.22 -0.60 0.02
N GLY A 105 12.36 0.27 0.55
CA GLY A 105 12.18 1.62 0.02
C GLY A 105 11.64 1.60 -1.43
N ALA A 106 11.26 2.76 -1.95
CA ALA A 106 10.87 2.84 -3.36
C ALA A 106 12.11 2.73 -4.26
N CYS A 107 11.92 2.19 -5.47
CA CYS A 107 12.97 2.24 -6.49
C CYS A 107 13.35 3.71 -6.82
N ALA A 108 14.62 3.93 -7.12
CA ALA A 108 15.13 5.24 -7.52
C ALA A 108 16.15 5.10 -8.65
N ALA A 109 16.16 6.05 -9.57
CA ALA A 109 17.07 6.05 -10.73
C ALA A 109 18.54 5.97 -10.30
N GLU A 110 18.89 6.67 -9.22
CA GLU A 110 20.21 6.66 -8.60
C GLU A 110 20.58 5.25 -8.12
N SER A 111 19.66 4.59 -7.41
CA SER A 111 19.88 3.22 -6.90
C SER A 111 19.99 2.18 -8.02
N ASN A 112 19.19 2.36 -9.07
CA ASN A 112 19.18 1.45 -10.22
C ASN A 112 20.47 1.59 -11.04
N THR A 113 20.99 2.81 -11.19
CA THR A 113 22.27 3.05 -11.85
C THR A 113 23.40 2.32 -11.12
N VAL A 114 23.43 2.33 -9.78
CA VAL A 114 24.47 1.62 -9.03
C VAL A 114 24.32 0.10 -9.12
N ARG A 115 23.09 -0.42 -9.21
CA ARG A 115 22.82 -1.87 -9.20
C ARG A 115 22.94 -2.55 -10.56
N TYR A 116 22.64 -1.83 -11.63
CA TYR A 116 22.41 -2.42 -12.95
C TYR A 116 23.21 -1.80 -14.10
N ALA A 117 24.02 -0.76 -13.85
CA ALA A 117 24.92 -0.20 -14.85
C ALA A 117 26.27 -0.93 -14.91
#